data_AF-A0A2N5S2G9-F1
#
_entry.id   AF-A0A2N5S2G9-F1
#
_cell.length_a   1.000
_cell.length_b   1.000
_cell.length_c   1.000
_cell.angle_alpha   90.00
_cell.angle_beta   90.00
_cell.angle_gamma   90.00
#
_symmetry.space_group_name_H-M   'P 1'
#
loop_
_entity.id
_entity.type
_entity.pdbx_description
1 polymer ?
#
loop_
_entity_poly.entity_id
_entity_poly.type
_entity_poly.pdbx_seq_one_letter_code
_entity_poly.pdbx_strand_id
1 'polypeptide(L)'
;MPAEESNNDWDDENSTTPSATPGMSDLTDEQRLEHAKKLAHNQVSSAYSSYDPPELSNQLDKFKHRMIAWRCKTCSSTINQPTYKSSCSNLLAHAGRCLRKQQIPSNNKKLAAVGITGTGEIDPQEVLQRCAIWCAEGAKPFLAMEENSLKKVLHPTILKNLPNRKMVSKAIHMLYLSVQEELLHKLNIHKGALYLGVDAWQSPNGFDILGVVIYRLSDNGTGQV
;
A
#
# COMPACT_ATOMS: atom_id res chain seq x y z
N MET A 1 17.29 -39.17 19.28
CA MET A 1 18.31 -38.15 19.05
C MET A 1 17.99 -37.42 17.76
N PRO A 2 17.64 -36.13 17.84
CA PRO A 2 17.78 -35.20 16.73
C PRO A 2 18.95 -34.25 16.99
N ALA A 3 19.75 -33.99 15.97
CA ALA A 3 20.80 -32.98 16.00
C ALA A 3 20.16 -31.59 15.88
N GLU A 4 20.51 -30.71 16.80
CA GLU A 4 20.18 -29.29 16.80
C GLU A 4 21.07 -28.58 15.77
N GLU A 5 20.46 -27.95 14.76
CA GLU A 5 21.20 -27.06 13.85
C GLU A 5 21.41 -25.72 14.56
N SER A 6 22.62 -25.61 15.11
CA SER A 6 23.24 -24.43 15.72
C SER A 6 23.21 -23.22 14.80
N ASN A 7 22.58 -22.14 15.27
CA ASN A 7 22.82 -20.78 14.79
C ASN A 7 24.28 -20.42 15.05
N ASN A 8 25.07 -20.31 13.99
CA ASN A 8 26.41 -19.73 14.09
C ASN A 8 26.28 -18.20 14.15
N ASP A 9 26.16 -17.68 15.37
CA ASP A 9 26.58 -16.32 15.70
C ASP A 9 28.08 -16.22 15.43
N TRP A 10 28.45 -15.36 14.49
CA TRP A 10 29.84 -14.92 14.36
C TRP A 10 30.00 -13.66 15.20
N ASP A 11 30.49 -13.88 16.42
CA ASP A 11 31.24 -12.89 17.17
C ASP A 11 32.48 -12.50 16.36
N ASP A 12 32.57 -11.23 15.97
CA ASP A 12 33.84 -10.60 15.59
C ASP A 12 33.98 -9.31 16.39
N GLU A 13 34.47 -9.49 17.63
CA GLU A 13 35.27 -8.49 18.31
C GLU A 13 36.53 -8.19 17.47
N ASN A 14 36.45 -7.16 16.64
CA ASN A 14 37.62 -6.36 16.32
C ASN A 14 37.21 -4.91 16.04
N SER A 15 36.93 -4.18 17.13
CA SER A 15 36.82 -2.72 17.10
C SER A 15 38.21 -2.11 16.94
N THR A 16 38.73 -2.13 15.71
CA THR A 16 39.79 -1.21 15.30
C THR A 16 39.14 -0.04 14.57
N THR A 17 38.97 1.04 15.31
CA THR A 17 38.53 2.37 14.88
C THR A 17 39.39 2.90 13.73
N PRO A 18 38.83 3.29 12.57
CA PRO A 18 39.50 4.24 11.69
C PRO A 18 39.16 5.65 12.19
N SER A 19 40.22 6.41 12.48
CA SER A 19 40.21 7.80 12.93
C SER A 19 39.08 8.65 12.34
N ALA A 20 38.22 9.16 13.22
CA ALA A 20 37.43 10.35 12.93
C ALA A 20 38.38 11.54 12.75
N THR A 21 38.28 12.24 11.63
CA THR A 21 38.87 13.58 11.50
C THR A 21 38.23 14.48 12.55
N PRO A 22 39.00 15.08 13.49
CA PRO A 22 38.43 15.92 14.54
C PRO A 22 37.96 17.25 13.93
N GLY A 23 36.69 17.62 14.13
CA GLY A 23 36.21 18.98 13.86
C GLY A 23 34.82 19.18 13.23
N MET A 24 33.89 18.23 13.31
CA MET A 24 32.58 18.36 12.60
C MET A 24 31.35 18.56 13.50
N SER A 25 31.50 18.57 14.83
CA SER A 25 30.35 18.57 15.76
C SER A 25 29.62 19.93 15.87
N ASP A 26 30.26 21.05 15.50
CA ASP A 26 29.69 22.40 15.64
C ASP A 26 29.41 23.14 14.32
N LEU A 27 29.50 22.45 13.17
CA LEU A 27 29.26 23.10 11.88
C LEU A 27 27.76 23.30 11.61
N THR A 28 27.39 24.51 11.18
CA THR A 28 26.01 24.81 10.75
C THR A 28 25.65 24.03 9.49
N ASP A 29 24.35 23.90 9.20
CA ASP A 29 23.86 23.20 8.01
C ASP A 29 24.40 23.83 6.72
N GLU A 30 24.57 25.15 6.69
CA GLU A 30 25.14 25.89 5.57
C GLU A 30 26.63 25.58 5.35
N GLN A 31 27.42 25.50 6.42
CA GLN A 31 28.84 25.14 6.32
C GLN A 31 29.02 23.71 5.81
N ARG A 32 28.11 22.81 6.19
CA ARG A 32 28.10 21.41 5.71
C ARG A 32 27.70 21.33 4.25
N LEU A 33 26.75 22.15 3.80
CA LEU A 33 26.41 22.27 2.38
C LEU A 33 27.60 22.76 1.56
N GLU A 34 28.29 23.80 2.04
CA GLU A 34 29.46 24.35 1.35
C GLU A 34 30.58 23.32 1.23
N HIS A 35 30.82 22.55 2.30
CA HIS A 35 31.75 21.43 2.27
C HIS A 35 31.34 20.36 1.24
N ALA A 36 30.06 19.99 1.18
CA ALA A 36 29.56 19.03 0.21
C ALA A 36 29.70 19.52 -1.25
N LYS A 37 29.41 20.81 -1.50
CA LYS A 37 29.62 21.45 -2.81
C LYS A 37 31.09 21.41 -3.20
N LYS A 38 31.99 21.70 -2.26
CA LYS A 38 33.45 21.63 -2.47
C LYS A 38 33.92 20.20 -2.80
N LEU A 39 33.42 19.19 -2.09
CA LEU A 39 33.72 17.78 -2.38
C LEU A 39 33.26 17.36 -3.79
N ALA A 40 32.06 17.79 -4.19
CA ALA A 40 31.52 17.52 -5.51
C ALA A 40 32.34 18.21 -6.62
N HIS A 41 32.64 19.50 -6.42
CA HIS A 41 33.39 20.31 -7.37
C HIS A 41 34.81 19.78 -7.57
N ASN A 42 35.49 19.40 -6.48
CA ASN A 42 36.83 18.84 -6.51
C ASN A 42 36.88 17.40 -7.04
N GLN A 43 35.72 16.80 -7.36
CA GLN A 43 35.58 15.41 -7.83
C GLN A 43 36.36 14.38 -7.00
N VAL A 44 36.34 14.53 -5.67
CA VAL A 44 37.07 13.65 -4.74
C VAL A 44 36.64 12.17 -4.90
N SER A 45 35.44 11.94 -5.42
CA SER A 45 34.98 10.63 -5.88
C SER A 45 34.29 10.74 -7.23
N SER A 46 34.47 9.73 -8.09
CA SER A 46 33.75 9.57 -9.36
C SER A 46 32.23 9.53 -9.17
N ALA A 47 31.75 9.19 -7.97
CA ALA A 47 30.34 9.15 -7.61
C ALA A 47 29.61 10.46 -7.91
N TYR A 48 30.24 11.61 -7.61
CA TYR A 48 29.60 12.92 -7.69
C TYR A 48 29.27 13.37 -9.11
N SER A 49 29.97 12.84 -10.12
CA SER A 49 29.71 13.15 -11.54
C SER A 49 28.26 12.86 -11.97
N SER A 50 27.65 11.83 -11.36
CA SER A 50 26.29 11.35 -11.66
C SER A 50 25.17 12.20 -11.04
N TYR A 51 25.52 13.23 -10.27
CA TYR A 51 24.58 14.04 -9.49
C TYR A 51 24.70 15.52 -9.83
N ASP A 52 23.59 16.24 -9.66
CA ASP A 52 23.56 17.71 -9.66
C ASP A 52 24.23 18.26 -8.39
N PRO A 53 24.56 19.57 -8.34
CA PRO A 53 25.11 20.19 -7.14
C PRO A 53 24.25 19.88 -5.90
N PRO A 54 24.88 19.52 -4.77
CA PRO A 54 24.14 19.15 -3.58
C PRO A 54 23.35 20.33 -3.01
N GLU A 55 22.20 20.01 -2.43
CA GLU A 55 21.28 20.96 -1.78
C GLU A 55 20.94 20.51 -0.35
N LEU A 56 20.39 21.41 0.46
CA LEU A 56 19.87 21.04 1.77
C LEU A 56 18.54 20.32 1.63
N SER A 57 18.44 19.15 2.24
CA SER A 57 17.20 18.40 2.34
C SER A 57 16.27 19.01 3.39
N ASN A 58 14.97 18.79 3.22
CA ASN A 58 13.99 19.01 4.29
C ASN A 58 13.99 17.88 5.33
N GLN A 59 14.71 16.78 5.08
CA GLN A 59 14.85 15.67 6.03
C GLN A 59 15.94 15.95 7.06
N LEU A 60 15.66 15.58 8.31
CA LEU A 60 16.57 15.69 9.43
C LEU A 60 17.22 14.33 9.74
N ASP A 61 18.48 14.36 10.16
CA ASP A 61 19.17 13.19 10.67
C ASP A 61 18.85 12.92 12.15
N LYS A 62 19.45 11.86 12.72
CA LYS A 62 19.27 11.47 14.13
C LYS A 62 19.73 12.52 15.15
N PHE A 63 20.53 13.50 14.71
CA PHE A 63 21.01 14.62 15.50
C PHE A 63 20.26 15.92 15.19
N LYS A 64 19.12 15.83 14.48
CA LYS A 64 18.26 16.95 14.08
C LYS A 64 18.93 17.96 13.14
N HIS A 65 19.94 17.54 12.38
CA HIS A 65 20.55 18.37 11.34
C HIS A 65 19.96 18.08 9.96
N ARG A 66 19.90 19.07 9.08
CA ARG A 66 19.46 18.84 7.70
C ARG A 66 20.45 17.94 6.96
N MET A 67 19.91 16.96 6.25
CA MET A 67 20.70 16.07 5.40
C MET A 67 21.09 16.76 4.09
N ILE A 68 22.15 16.27 3.43
CA ILE A 68 22.52 16.74 2.09
C ILE A 68 21.80 15.90 1.04
N ALA A 69 21.06 16.56 0.17
CA ALA A 69 20.32 15.98 -0.93
C ALA A 69 21.18 15.96 -2.21
N TRP A 70 21.36 14.78 -2.77
CA TRP A 70 22.03 14.57 -4.06
C TRP A 70 21.02 14.12 -5.10
N ARG A 71 20.75 14.97 -6.10
CA ARG A 71 19.80 14.67 -7.17
C ARG A 71 20.49 13.95 -8.32
N CYS A 72 20.02 12.77 -8.69
CA CYS A 72 20.60 11.99 -9.78
C CYS A 72 20.22 12.57 -11.15
N LYS A 73 21.20 12.86 -12.01
CA LYS A 73 20.99 13.39 -13.37
C LYS A 73 20.21 12.44 -14.29
N THR A 74 20.37 11.14 -14.08
CA THR A 74 19.78 10.08 -14.92
C THR A 74 18.30 9.84 -14.60
N CYS A 75 17.95 9.66 -13.33
CA CYS A 75 16.62 9.23 -12.93
C CYS A 75 15.84 10.30 -12.14
N SER A 76 16.44 11.46 -11.91
CA SER A 76 15.89 12.57 -11.12
C SER A 76 15.57 12.25 -9.65
N SER A 77 15.84 11.03 -9.15
CA SER A 77 15.61 10.71 -7.74
C SER A 77 16.65 11.38 -6.84
N THR A 78 16.20 11.82 -5.66
CA THR A 78 17.04 12.45 -4.65
C THR A 78 17.50 11.44 -3.61
N ILE A 79 18.79 11.48 -3.27
CA ILE A 79 19.40 10.66 -2.21
C ILE A 79 19.82 11.56 -1.08
N ASN A 80 19.25 11.34 0.11
CA ASN A 80 19.62 12.09 1.31
C ASN A 80 20.77 11.38 2.03
N GLN A 81 21.85 12.11 2.30
CA GLN A 81 23.02 11.62 3.01
C GLN A 81 23.21 12.39 4.33
N PRO A 82 23.36 11.70 5.48
CA PRO A 82 23.72 12.35 6.73
C PRO A 82 25.11 12.98 6.63
N THR A 83 25.28 14.14 7.23
CA THR A 83 26.50 14.98 7.11
C THR A 83 27.72 14.35 7.80
N TYR A 84 27.50 13.46 8.78
CA TYR A 84 28.58 12.70 9.45
C TYR A 84 29.11 11.51 8.63
N LYS A 85 28.45 11.13 7.53
CA LYS A 85 28.94 10.06 6.65
C LYS A 85 29.74 10.67 5.50
N SER A 86 31.05 10.51 5.52
CA SER A 86 31.97 10.94 4.44
C SER A 86 32.06 9.94 3.28
N SER A 87 31.55 8.72 3.45
CA SER A 87 31.62 7.68 2.42
C SER A 87 30.68 7.94 1.24
N CYS A 88 31.17 7.71 0.01
CA CYS A 88 30.39 7.78 -1.22
C CYS A 88 29.65 6.48 -1.58
N SER A 89 29.71 5.44 -0.74
CA SER A 89 29.18 4.11 -1.09
C SER A 89 27.69 4.10 -1.47
N ASN A 90 26.87 4.93 -0.81
CA ASN A 90 25.44 5.04 -1.13
C ASN A 90 25.21 5.66 -2.51
N LEU A 91 25.98 6.70 -2.84
CA LEU A 91 25.91 7.39 -4.13
C LEU A 91 26.42 6.49 -5.27
N LEU A 92 27.50 5.73 -5.04
CA LEU A 92 28.01 4.76 -6.00
C LEU A 92 27.03 3.62 -6.23
N ALA A 93 26.47 3.05 -5.16
CA ALA A 93 25.50 1.97 -5.25
C ALA A 93 24.25 2.40 -6.04
N HIS A 94 23.78 3.64 -5.84
CA HIS A 94 22.69 4.18 -6.64
C HIS A 94 23.11 4.41 -8.11
N ALA A 95 24.23 5.10 -8.36
CA ALA A 95 24.70 5.39 -9.72
C ALA A 95 24.86 4.09 -10.55
N GLY A 96 25.44 3.04 -9.95
CA GLY A 96 25.57 1.72 -10.58
C GLY A 96 24.24 0.99 -10.80
N ARG A 97 23.21 1.23 -9.97
CA ARG A 97 21.85 0.71 -10.22
C ARG A 97 21.14 1.49 -11.33
N CYS A 98 21.30 2.81 -11.36
CA CYS A 98 20.71 3.68 -12.38
C CYS A 98 21.28 3.41 -13.76
N LEU A 99 22.60 3.25 -13.87
CA LEU A 99 23.24 2.89 -15.13
C LEU A 99 22.75 1.54 -15.64
N ARG A 100 22.68 0.51 -14.77
CA ARG A 100 22.09 -0.79 -15.13
C ARG A 100 20.65 -0.65 -15.61
N LYS A 101 19.83 0.18 -14.96
CA LYS A 101 18.44 0.42 -15.39
C LYS A 101 18.34 1.12 -16.74
N GLN A 102 19.26 2.03 -17.08
CA GLN A 102 19.32 2.64 -18.41
C GLN A 102 19.77 1.66 -19.49
N GLN A 103 20.65 0.73 -19.14
CA GLN A 103 21.16 -0.29 -20.06
C GLN A 103 20.16 -1.43 -20.32
N ILE A 104 19.11 -1.56 -19.50
CA ILE A 104 18.00 -2.47 -19.80
C ILE A 104 17.27 -1.90 -21.03
N PRO A 105 17.24 -2.62 -22.16
CA PRO A 105 16.57 -2.15 -23.36
C PRO A 105 15.10 -1.84 -23.06
N SER A 106 14.57 -0.84 -23.76
CA SER A 106 13.18 -0.36 -23.64
C SER A 106 12.11 -1.43 -23.98
N ASN A 107 12.52 -2.65 -24.32
CA ASN A 107 11.64 -3.79 -24.53
C ASN A 107 10.95 -4.26 -23.24
N ASN A 108 11.46 -3.90 -22.06
CA ASN A 108 10.76 -4.07 -20.80
C ASN A 108 9.71 -2.95 -20.62
N LYS A 109 8.59 -3.08 -21.33
CA LYS A 109 7.40 -2.26 -21.09
C LYS A 109 6.93 -2.48 -19.66
N LYS A 110 6.82 -1.41 -18.86
CA LYS A 110 6.10 -1.46 -17.58
C LYS A 110 4.69 -1.98 -17.86
N LEU A 111 4.11 -2.77 -16.95
CA LEU A 111 2.75 -3.31 -17.11
C LEU A 111 1.71 -2.21 -17.41
N ALA A 112 1.90 -1.01 -16.86
CA ALA A 112 1.10 0.17 -17.19
C ALA A 112 1.10 0.54 -18.69
N ALA A 113 2.22 0.34 -19.39
CA ALA A 113 2.34 0.61 -20.83
C ALA A 113 1.62 -0.43 -21.71
N VAL A 114 1.14 -1.54 -21.12
CA VAL A 114 0.22 -2.50 -21.78
C VAL A 114 -1.21 -2.40 -21.22
N GLY A 115 -1.55 -1.28 -20.57
CA GLY A 115 -2.89 -1.01 -20.06
C GLY A 115 -3.20 -1.66 -18.72
N ILE A 116 -2.23 -2.30 -18.07
CA ILE A 116 -2.41 -2.82 -16.71
C ILE A 116 -2.17 -1.66 -15.73
N THR A 117 -3.24 -0.93 -15.44
CA THR A 117 -3.32 -0.11 -14.24
C THR A 117 -3.47 -1.04 -13.05
N GLY A 118 -2.45 -1.08 -12.18
CA GLY A 118 -2.65 -1.66 -10.85
C GLY A 118 -3.80 -0.93 -10.16
N THR A 119 -4.62 -1.65 -9.40
CA THR A 119 -5.46 -1.00 -8.40
C THR A 119 -4.55 -0.09 -7.58
N GLY A 120 -4.92 1.19 -7.43
CA GLY A 120 -4.13 2.19 -6.72
C GLY A 120 -3.80 1.79 -5.28
N GLU A 121 -3.21 2.69 -4.50
CA GLU A 121 -3.01 2.41 -3.07
C GLU A 121 -4.34 1.97 -2.44
N ILE A 122 -4.32 0.79 -1.82
CA ILE A 122 -5.49 0.25 -1.12
C ILE A 122 -5.63 1.05 0.16
N ASP A 123 -6.70 1.82 0.28
CA ASP A 123 -7.05 2.48 1.54
C ASP A 123 -7.41 1.43 2.59
N PRO A 124 -6.66 1.33 3.71
CA PRO A 124 -7.00 0.47 4.85
C PRO A 124 -8.44 0.63 5.34
N GLN A 125 -9.00 1.84 5.26
CA GLN A 125 -10.34 2.14 5.78
C GLN A 125 -11.44 1.48 4.95
N GLU A 126 -11.22 1.27 3.65
CA GLU A 126 -12.20 0.65 2.75
C GLU A 126 -12.23 -0.88 2.83
N VAL A 127 -11.21 -1.52 3.43
CA VAL A 127 -11.07 -2.98 3.42
C VAL A 127 -12.30 -3.67 4.01
N LEU A 128 -12.83 -3.18 5.15
CA LEU A 128 -14.04 -3.74 5.76
C LEU A 128 -15.25 -3.65 4.83
N GLN A 129 -15.47 -2.50 4.20
CA GLN A 129 -16.60 -2.28 3.30
C GLN A 129 -16.51 -3.20 2.08
N ARG A 130 -15.32 -3.31 1.47
CA ARG A 130 -15.09 -4.19 0.32
C ARG A 130 -15.33 -5.67 0.68
N CYS A 131 -14.86 -6.09 1.86
CA CYS A 131 -15.14 -7.44 2.37
C CYS A 131 -16.64 -7.67 2.60
N ALA A 132 -17.36 -6.69 3.15
CA ALA A 132 -18.79 -6.79 3.41
C ALA A 132 -19.59 -6.91 2.09
N ILE A 133 -19.27 -6.07 1.10
CA ILE A 133 -19.91 -6.08 -0.23
C ILE A 133 -19.63 -7.43 -0.92
N TRP A 134 -18.38 -7.89 -0.94
CA TRP A 134 -18.02 -9.17 -1.54
C TRP A 134 -18.78 -10.35 -0.92
N CYS A 135 -18.96 -10.35 0.40
CA CYS A 135 -19.78 -11.34 1.08
C CYS A 135 -21.27 -11.22 0.74
N ALA A 136 -21.81 -10.01 0.72
CA ALA A 136 -23.23 -9.77 0.48
C ALA A 136 -23.64 -10.08 -0.98
N GLU A 137 -22.90 -9.57 -1.97
CA GLU A 137 -23.22 -9.73 -3.40
C GLU A 137 -23.15 -11.18 -3.85
N GLY A 138 -22.12 -11.90 -3.40
CA GLY A 138 -21.87 -13.27 -3.83
C GLY A 138 -22.42 -14.35 -2.90
N ALA A 139 -23.19 -13.98 -1.86
CA ALA A 139 -23.58 -14.84 -0.74
C ALA A 139 -22.39 -15.67 -0.21
N LYS A 140 -21.19 -15.04 -0.14
CA LYS A 140 -19.96 -15.74 0.21
C LYS A 140 -19.89 -15.99 1.72
N PRO A 141 -19.37 -17.15 2.16
CA PRO A 141 -19.27 -17.45 3.57
C PRO A 141 -18.27 -16.49 4.22
N PHE A 142 -18.63 -15.94 5.37
CA PHE A 142 -17.78 -15.00 6.10
C PHE A 142 -16.45 -15.63 6.54
N LEU A 143 -16.45 -16.95 6.77
CA LEU A 143 -15.27 -17.74 7.10
C LEU A 143 -14.25 -17.81 5.94
N ALA A 144 -14.64 -17.49 4.71
CA ALA A 144 -13.69 -17.45 3.59
C ALA A 144 -12.54 -16.47 3.85
N MET A 145 -12.76 -15.40 4.60
CA MET A 145 -11.71 -14.46 4.99
C MET A 145 -10.69 -15.06 5.96
N GLU A 146 -11.04 -16.12 6.67
CA GLU A 146 -10.13 -16.80 7.60
C GLU A 146 -9.28 -17.87 6.90
N GLU A 147 -9.61 -18.21 5.66
CA GLU A 147 -9.01 -19.28 4.87
C GLU A 147 -7.57 -18.92 4.43
N ASN A 148 -6.64 -19.84 4.70
CA ASN A 148 -5.22 -19.58 4.54
C ASN A 148 -4.80 -19.46 3.06
N SER A 149 -5.43 -20.19 2.14
CA SER A 149 -5.12 -20.11 0.72
C SER A 149 -5.55 -18.76 0.14
N LEU A 150 -6.73 -18.24 0.53
CA LEU A 150 -7.18 -16.91 0.16
C LEU A 150 -6.23 -15.84 0.72
N LYS A 151 -5.82 -15.93 1.99
CA LYS A 151 -4.86 -14.98 2.57
C LYS A 151 -3.54 -14.91 1.79
N LYS A 152 -3.07 -16.01 1.22
CA LYS A 152 -1.81 -16.02 0.43
C LYS A 152 -1.88 -15.21 -0.86
N VAL A 153 -3.07 -14.98 -1.42
CA VAL A 153 -3.26 -14.22 -2.66
C VAL A 153 -3.64 -12.76 -2.44
N LEU A 154 -3.91 -12.36 -1.19
CA LEU A 154 -4.32 -10.99 -0.85
C LEU A 154 -3.13 -10.04 -0.69
N HIS A 155 -3.34 -8.78 -1.03
CA HIS A 155 -2.36 -7.71 -0.83
C HIS A 155 -2.01 -7.54 0.67
N PRO A 156 -0.76 -7.25 1.07
CA PRO A 156 -0.36 -7.11 2.47
C PRO A 156 -1.20 -6.10 3.27
N THR A 157 -1.60 -4.99 2.65
CA THR A 157 -2.50 -4.01 3.28
C THR A 157 -3.88 -4.59 3.60
N ILE A 158 -4.44 -5.43 2.72
CA ILE A 158 -5.72 -6.12 2.99
C ILE A 158 -5.53 -7.08 4.16
N LEU A 159 -4.45 -7.87 4.17
CA LEU A 159 -4.17 -8.82 5.24
C LEU A 159 -4.07 -8.16 6.62
N LYS A 160 -3.39 -7.00 6.69
CA LYS A 160 -3.25 -6.24 7.94
C LYS A 160 -4.59 -5.71 8.46
N ASN A 161 -5.55 -5.44 7.57
CA ASN A 161 -6.84 -4.85 7.91
C ASN A 161 -8.00 -5.83 7.69
N LEU A 162 -7.72 -7.12 7.60
CA LEU A 162 -8.72 -8.13 7.24
C LEU A 162 -9.74 -8.26 8.39
N PRO A 163 -11.04 -8.07 8.12
CA PRO A 163 -12.04 -8.13 9.16
C PRO A 163 -12.32 -9.58 9.58
N ASN A 164 -12.62 -9.77 10.86
CA ASN A 164 -13.13 -11.06 11.33
C ASN A 164 -14.62 -11.24 10.97
N ARG A 165 -15.12 -12.47 11.13
CA ARG A 165 -16.53 -12.82 10.86
C ARG A 165 -17.55 -11.86 11.51
N LYS A 166 -17.32 -11.45 12.76
CA LYS A 166 -18.26 -10.58 13.50
C LYS A 166 -18.30 -9.18 12.89
N MET A 167 -17.15 -8.64 12.50
CA MET A 167 -17.06 -7.33 11.86
C MET A 167 -17.75 -7.33 10.50
N VAL A 168 -17.54 -8.36 9.68
CA VAL A 168 -18.23 -8.52 8.38
C VAL A 168 -19.74 -8.59 8.57
N SER A 169 -20.21 -9.44 9.49
CA SER A 169 -21.64 -9.55 9.80
C SER A 169 -22.25 -8.22 10.24
N LYS A 170 -21.59 -7.48 11.14
CA LYS A 170 -22.02 -6.15 11.57
C LYS A 170 -22.06 -5.15 10.41
N ALA A 171 -21.05 -5.15 9.54
CA ALA A 171 -20.99 -4.25 8.40
C ALA A 171 -22.11 -4.54 7.39
N ILE A 172 -22.40 -5.82 7.09
CA ILE A 172 -23.52 -6.21 6.23
C ILE A 172 -24.86 -5.78 6.84
N HIS A 173 -25.02 -5.94 8.16
CA HIS A 173 -26.23 -5.47 8.85
C HIS A 173 -26.40 -3.95 8.73
N MET A 174 -25.32 -3.18 8.90
CA MET A 174 -25.37 -1.72 8.71
C MET A 174 -25.75 -1.36 7.27
N LEU A 175 -25.15 -2.01 6.26
CA LEU A 175 -25.49 -1.80 4.85
C LEU A 175 -26.97 -2.10 4.58
N TYR A 176 -27.47 -3.21 5.12
CA TYR A 176 -28.88 -3.60 4.99
C TYR A 176 -29.81 -2.53 5.58
N LEU A 177 -29.55 -2.06 6.81
CA LEU A 177 -30.35 -1.02 7.45
C LEU A 177 -30.36 0.29 6.65
N SER A 178 -29.20 0.72 6.16
CA SER A 178 -29.10 1.94 5.35
C SER A 178 -29.90 1.85 4.05
N VAL A 179 -29.87 0.69 3.38
CA VAL A 179 -30.65 0.48 2.14
C VAL A 179 -32.15 0.34 2.45
N GLN A 180 -32.50 -0.24 3.60
CA GLN A 180 -33.90 -0.45 4.00
C GLN A 180 -34.65 0.87 4.15
N GLU A 181 -34.02 1.92 4.70
CA GLU A 181 -34.63 3.25 4.82
C GLU A 181 -35.02 3.81 3.44
N GLU A 182 -34.12 3.72 2.46
CA GLU A 182 -34.39 4.17 1.09
C GLU A 182 -35.47 3.34 0.40
N LEU A 183 -35.44 2.01 0.56
CA LEU A 183 -36.46 1.12 0.01
C LEU A 183 -37.83 1.40 0.63
N LEU A 184 -37.91 1.60 1.94
CA LEU A 184 -39.16 1.91 2.63
C LEU A 184 -39.75 3.24 2.14
N HIS A 185 -38.90 4.26 1.98
CA HIS A 185 -39.32 5.52 1.37
C HIS A 185 -39.86 5.30 -0.05
N LYS A 186 -39.15 4.55 -0.90
CA LYS A 186 -39.58 4.21 -2.27
C LYS A 186 -40.88 3.42 -2.33
N LEU A 187 -41.15 2.57 -1.35
CA LEU A 187 -42.39 1.80 -1.25
C LEU A 187 -43.56 2.68 -0.77
N ASN A 188 -43.34 3.58 0.17
CA ASN A 188 -44.36 4.49 0.70
C ASN A 188 -44.87 5.49 -0.35
N ILE A 189 -44.00 5.96 -1.24
CA ILE A 189 -44.38 6.92 -2.30
C ILE A 189 -44.97 6.23 -3.54
N HIS A 190 -44.90 4.90 -3.62
CA HIS A 190 -45.38 4.15 -4.79
C HIS A 190 -46.89 4.30 -4.95
N LYS A 191 -47.33 4.63 -6.16
CA LYS A 191 -48.74 4.69 -6.53
C LYS A 191 -49.06 3.48 -7.40
N GLY A 192 -50.09 2.74 -7.02
CA GLY A 192 -50.51 1.51 -7.72
C GLY A 192 -50.32 0.27 -6.85
N ALA A 193 -50.31 -0.90 -7.49
CA ALA A 193 -50.20 -2.18 -6.79
C ALA A 193 -48.74 -2.52 -6.43
N LEU A 194 -48.57 -3.15 -5.28
CA LEU A 194 -47.40 -3.96 -4.92
C LEU A 194 -47.85 -5.41 -4.87
N TYR A 195 -47.08 -6.32 -5.46
CA TYR A 195 -47.38 -7.75 -5.44
C TYR A 195 -46.42 -8.46 -4.51
N LEU A 196 -46.93 -9.42 -3.74
CA LEU A 196 -46.12 -10.24 -2.84
C LEU A 196 -45.99 -11.64 -3.43
N GLY A 197 -44.77 -12.01 -3.81
CA GLY A 197 -44.42 -13.41 -4.04
C GLY A 197 -44.12 -14.05 -2.70
N VAL A 198 -44.84 -15.12 -2.39
CA VAL A 198 -44.61 -15.90 -1.18
C VAL A 198 -44.32 -17.33 -1.61
N ASP A 199 -43.21 -17.87 -1.11
CA ASP A 199 -42.82 -19.26 -1.29
C ASP A 199 -42.52 -19.88 0.06
N ALA A 200 -43.04 -21.08 0.30
CA ALA A 200 -42.89 -21.79 1.56
C ALA A 200 -42.35 -23.19 1.28
N TRP A 201 -41.25 -23.56 1.94
CA TRP A 201 -40.64 -24.87 1.77
C TRP A 201 -40.07 -25.37 3.10
N GLN A 202 -40.14 -26.68 3.30
CA GLN A 202 -39.49 -27.33 4.42
C GLN A 202 -38.14 -27.87 3.96
N SER A 203 -37.08 -27.45 4.65
CA SER A 203 -35.74 -27.97 4.40
C SER A 203 -35.64 -29.45 4.80
N PRO A 204 -34.74 -30.24 4.18
CA PRO A 204 -34.48 -31.63 4.58
C PRO A 204 -34.08 -31.79 6.06
N ASN A 205 -33.60 -30.72 6.69
CA ASN A 205 -33.22 -30.68 8.10
C ASN A 205 -34.40 -30.38 9.03
N GLY A 206 -35.64 -30.30 8.51
CA GLY A 206 -36.86 -30.11 9.28
C GLY A 206 -37.25 -28.66 9.57
N PHE A 207 -36.49 -27.67 9.08
CA PHE A 207 -36.86 -26.25 9.23
C PHE A 207 -37.85 -25.81 8.16
N ASP A 208 -38.94 -25.17 8.59
CA ASP A 208 -39.88 -24.48 7.70
C ASP A 208 -39.36 -23.08 7.37
N ILE A 209 -39.31 -22.75 6.07
CA ILE A 209 -38.78 -21.49 5.56
C ILE A 209 -39.85 -20.82 4.70
N LEU A 210 -40.10 -19.53 4.99
CA LEU A 210 -40.98 -18.66 4.20
C LEU A 210 -40.15 -17.59 3.51
N GLY A 211 -40.02 -17.69 2.19
CA GLY A 211 -39.46 -16.65 1.32
C GLY A 211 -40.54 -15.66 0.92
N VAL A 212 -40.24 -14.37 1.04
CA VAL A 212 -41.16 -13.29 0.67
C VAL A 212 -40.42 -12.28 -0.22
N VAL A 213 -41.00 -11.98 -1.38
CA VAL A 213 -40.45 -11.03 -2.36
C VAL A 213 -41.52 -9.99 -2.71
N ILE A 214 -41.17 -8.71 -2.67
CA ILE A 214 -42.04 -7.62 -3.09
C ILE A 214 -41.72 -7.27 -4.54
N TYR A 215 -42.71 -7.40 -5.42
CA TYR A 215 -42.64 -6.92 -6.80
C TYR A 215 -43.35 -5.58 -6.92
N ARG A 216 -42.65 -4.62 -7.55
CA ARG A 216 -43.19 -3.32 -7.89
C ARG A 216 -43.10 -3.13 -9.40
N LEU A 217 -44.22 -2.84 -10.05
CA LEU A 217 -44.23 -2.42 -11.44
C LEU A 217 -43.71 -0.98 -11.53
N SER A 218 -42.58 -0.76 -12.21
CA SER A 218 -42.08 0.57 -12.51
C SER A 218 -42.59 1.00 -13.88
N ASP A 219 -43.51 1.96 -13.90
CA ASP A 219 -43.98 2.55 -15.15
C ASP A 219 -42.93 3.55 -15.64
N ASN A 220 -42.15 3.16 -16.65
CA ASN A 220 -41.09 3.99 -17.22
C ASN A 220 -41.61 4.99 -18.26
N GLY A 221 -42.94 5.15 -18.40
CA GLY A 221 -43.56 6.10 -19.33
C GLY A 221 -43.37 5.76 -20.81
N THR A 222 -42.83 4.58 -21.13
CA THR A 222 -42.59 4.12 -22.51
C THR A 222 -43.72 3.25 -23.07
N GLY A 223 -44.84 3.12 -22.35
CA GLY A 223 -46.05 2.46 -22.84
C GLY A 223 -47.01 3.48 -23.47
N GLN A 224 -46.83 3.77 -24.76
CA GLN A 224 -47.96 4.27 -25.56
C GLN A 224 -49.00 3.15 -25.65
N VAL A 225 -50.21 3.42 -25.17
CA VAL A 225 -51.44 2.73 -25.57
C VAL A 225 -52.05 3.53 -26.72
#